data_AF-A0A3Q2QIL1-F1
#
_entry.id   AF-A0A3Q2QIL1-F1
#
_cell.length_a   1.000
_cell.length_b   1.000
_cell.length_c   1.000
_cell.angle_alpha   90.00
_cell.angle_beta   90.00
_cell.angle_gamma   90.00
#
_symmetry.space_group_name_H-M   'P 1'
#
loop_
_entity.id
_entity.type
_entity.pdbx_description
1 polymer ?
#
loop_
_entity_poly.entity_id
_entity_poly.type
_entity_poly.pdbx_seq_one_letter_code
_entity_poly.pdbx_strand_id
1 'polypeptide(L)'
;MFQRETDQKFYPFVINDMIGLDSAGRRNRNIHVKDIKEAMSGHIKDGYTFNPECKILNEDRHFQDCPTDNDKVHVLVCVIDATKATHLKPKVVETIQNCRDEAADLGIPHVAIFTKIDEACPMIRKDVTNVYRSKLLKSKIERFSKNVGIPLSSIFPVKNYLTERKLNNDVDVLILNAMRHIVEIGDDFLNKK
;
A
#
# COMPACT_ATOMS: atom_id res chain seq x y z
N MET A 1 -11.76 13.68 14.52
CA MET A 1 -12.63 12.63 15.09
C MET A 1 -13.97 12.77 14.38
N PHE A 2 -14.34 11.82 13.52
CA PHE A 2 -15.65 11.82 12.87
C PHE A 2 -16.53 10.85 13.67
N GLN A 3 -17.62 11.36 14.24
CA GLN A 3 -18.49 10.64 15.16
C GLN A 3 -19.74 10.19 14.39
N ARG A 4 -20.05 8.90 14.42
CA ARG A 4 -21.36 8.35 14.06
C ARG A 4 -21.96 7.75 15.32
N GLU A 5 -23.21 8.09 15.62
CA GLU A 5 -23.98 7.55 16.74
C GLU A 5 -24.57 6.18 16.33
N THR A 6 -24.12 5.11 16.99
CA THR A 6 -24.85 3.89 17.43
C THR A 6 -23.84 2.75 17.62
N ASP A 7 -23.61 2.28 18.86
CA ASP A 7 -22.96 1.01 19.29
C ASP A 7 -21.82 0.39 18.44
N GLN A 8 -21.13 1.17 17.62
CA GLN A 8 -20.07 0.73 16.72
C GLN A 8 -18.74 0.76 17.46
N LYS A 9 -18.05 -0.39 17.49
CA LYS A 9 -16.65 -0.46 17.93
C LYS A 9 -15.84 0.56 17.11
N PHE A 10 -15.25 1.52 17.80
CA PHE A 10 -14.39 2.53 17.17
C PHE A 10 -12.99 1.96 17.01
N TYR A 11 -12.51 1.88 15.77
CA TYR A 11 -11.14 1.50 15.46
C TYR A 11 -10.32 2.74 15.06
N PRO A 12 -9.21 3.05 15.75
CA PRO A 12 -8.32 4.11 15.32
C PRO A 12 -7.70 3.75 13.96
N PHE A 13 -7.65 4.71 13.04
CA PHE A 13 -6.97 4.54 11.77
C PHE A 13 -5.49 4.92 11.91
N VAL A 14 -4.61 3.94 11.69
CA VAL A 14 -3.15 4.09 11.80
C VAL A 14 -2.49 3.70 10.48
N ILE A 15 -1.53 4.50 10.02
CA ILE A 15 -0.70 4.20 8.85
C ILE A 15 0.71 3.93 9.34
N ASN A 16 1.24 2.76 9.00
CA ASN A 16 2.65 2.42 9.19
C ASN A 16 3.38 2.51 7.84
N ASP A 17 4.45 3.29 7.77
CA ASP A 17 5.27 3.42 6.58
C ASP A 17 6.45 2.45 6.61
N MET A 18 6.88 1.98 5.43
CA MET A 18 7.99 1.06 5.26
C MET A 18 8.98 1.57 4.20
N ILE A 19 10.22 1.09 4.26
CA ILE A 19 11.25 1.46 3.28
C ILE A 19 10.85 1.05 1.85
N GLY A 20 11.14 1.92 0.88
CA GLY A 20 10.85 1.68 -0.54
C GLY A 20 11.66 0.54 -1.18
N LEU A 21 11.02 -0.20 -2.09
CA LEU A 21 11.57 -1.40 -2.72
C LEU A 21 12.64 -1.15 -3.81
N ASP A 22 12.70 0.04 -4.41
CA ASP A 22 13.61 0.38 -5.53
C ASP A 22 14.93 1.04 -5.09
N SER A 23 15.40 0.70 -3.90
CA SER A 23 16.59 1.30 -3.28
C SER A 23 17.90 0.82 -3.93
N ALA A 24 18.41 1.56 -4.93
CA ALA A 24 19.62 1.23 -5.70
C ALA A 24 20.97 1.54 -4.99
N GLY A 25 21.03 1.49 -3.65
CA GLY A 25 22.26 1.73 -2.89
C GLY A 25 23.02 0.44 -2.60
N ARG A 26 24.36 0.44 -2.68
CA ARG A 26 25.25 -0.71 -2.36
C ARG A 26 25.09 -1.25 -0.91
N ARG A 27 24.36 -0.54 -0.04
CA ARG A 27 24.05 -0.90 1.35
C ARG A 27 22.56 -1.23 1.59
N ASN A 28 21.68 -0.96 0.63
CA ASN A 28 20.24 -1.19 0.76
C ASN A 28 19.92 -2.54 0.13
N ARG A 29 20.28 -3.60 0.84
CA ARG A 29 19.77 -4.92 0.48
C ARG A 29 18.26 -4.94 0.82
N ASN A 30 17.49 -5.70 0.06
CA ASN A 30 16.03 -5.71 0.11
C ASN A 30 15.49 -6.04 1.49
N ILE A 31 14.31 -5.53 1.87
CA ILE A 31 13.59 -6.03 3.04
C ILE A 31 13.52 -7.56 2.96
N HIS A 32 13.95 -8.24 4.02
CA HIS A 32 13.86 -9.69 4.08
C HIS A 32 12.37 -10.06 4.18
N VAL A 33 11.85 -10.91 3.28
CA VAL A 33 10.40 -11.22 3.19
C VAL A 33 9.81 -11.65 4.53
N LYS A 34 10.56 -12.42 5.32
CA LYS A 34 10.13 -12.82 6.67
C LYS A 34 9.88 -11.63 7.61
N ASP A 35 10.66 -10.55 7.52
CA ASP A 35 10.41 -9.36 8.33
C ASP A 35 9.11 -8.65 7.94
N ILE A 36 8.68 -8.80 6.69
CA ILE A 36 7.38 -8.27 6.24
C ILE A 36 6.25 -9.05 6.91
N LYS A 37 6.38 -10.38 7.00
CA LYS A 37 5.44 -11.23 7.73
C LYS A 37 5.39 -10.88 9.22
N GLU A 38 6.55 -10.71 9.85
CA GLU A 38 6.64 -10.29 11.26
C GLU A 38 6.04 -8.89 11.47
N ALA A 39 6.32 -7.93 10.58
CA ALA A 39 5.72 -6.59 10.60
C ALA A 39 4.19 -6.66 10.48
N MET A 40 3.66 -7.43 9.54
CA MET A 40 2.21 -7.60 9.36
C MET A 40 1.54 -8.27 10.56
N SER A 41 2.26 -9.14 11.25
CA SER A 41 1.80 -9.86 12.44
C SER A 41 1.95 -9.04 13.74
N GLY A 42 2.49 -7.81 13.66
CA GLY A 42 2.68 -6.92 14.80
C GLY A 42 3.92 -7.19 15.66
N HIS A 43 4.82 -8.06 15.18
CA HIS A 43 6.02 -8.46 15.91
C HIS A 43 7.18 -7.46 15.79
N ILE A 44 7.02 -6.38 15.02
CA ILE A 44 8.06 -5.34 14.82
C ILE A 44 7.59 -4.01 15.39
N LYS A 45 8.34 -3.47 16.36
CA LYS A 45 8.11 -2.15 16.97
C LYS A 45 8.65 -1.02 16.08
N ASP A 46 8.08 0.17 16.28
CA ASP A 46 8.56 1.39 15.63
C ASP A 46 10.06 1.64 15.90
N GLY A 47 10.74 2.21 14.91
CA GLY A 47 12.18 2.46 14.93
C GLY A 47 13.07 1.26 14.57
N TYR A 48 12.50 0.10 14.23
CA TYR A 48 13.28 -1.02 13.69
C TYR A 48 13.91 -0.67 12.34
N THR A 49 15.20 -0.99 12.18
CA THR A 49 15.91 -0.83 10.90
C THR A 49 16.04 -2.21 10.25
N PHE A 50 15.34 -2.41 9.13
CA PHE A 50 15.34 -3.68 8.40
C PHE A 50 16.76 -4.11 8.02
N ASN A 51 17.13 -5.32 8.45
CA ASN A 51 18.36 -5.98 8.02
C ASN A 51 18.04 -6.90 6.84
N PRO A 52 18.67 -6.68 5.69
CA PRO A 52 18.33 -7.44 4.52
C PRO A 52 19.10 -8.76 4.35
N GLU A 53 20.06 -9.04 5.24
CA GLU A 53 20.73 -10.35 5.31
C GLU A 53 20.05 -11.32 6.27
N CYS A 54 19.39 -10.81 7.31
CA CYS A 54 18.85 -11.62 8.39
C CYS A 54 17.51 -11.04 8.84
N LYS A 55 16.55 -11.93 9.12
CA LYS A 55 15.31 -11.53 9.77
C LYS A 55 15.55 -10.98 11.19
N ILE A 56 14.59 -10.22 11.72
CA ILE A 56 14.55 -9.85 13.13
C ILE A 56 14.61 -11.12 14.01
N LEU A 57 15.38 -11.03 15.09
CA LEU A 57 15.54 -12.09 16.08
C LEU A 57 14.67 -11.80 17.28
N ASN A 58 14.26 -12.84 18.01
CA ASN A 58 13.38 -12.70 19.17
C ASN A 58 14.05 -11.91 20.30
N GLU A 59 15.38 -11.89 20.35
CA GLU A 59 16.18 -11.14 21.32
C GLU A 59 16.35 -9.67 20.94
N ASP A 60 15.92 -9.24 19.75
CA ASP A 60 15.99 -7.84 19.35
C ASP A 60 15.05 -6.99 20.22
N ARG A 61 15.54 -5.84 20.69
CA ARG A 61 14.75 -4.93 21.52
C ARG A 61 13.48 -4.41 20.82
N HIS A 62 13.47 -4.40 19.49
CA HIS A 62 12.32 -3.98 18.68
C HIS A 62 11.41 -5.16 18.31
N PHE A 63 11.74 -6.38 18.73
CA PHE A 63 10.82 -7.51 18.61
C PHE A 63 9.71 -7.40 19.65
N GLN A 64 8.49 -7.72 19.25
CA GLN A 64 7.31 -7.78 20.09
C GLN A 64 6.83 -9.22 20.17
N ASP A 65 7.05 -9.88 21.32
CA ASP A 65 6.77 -11.32 21.46
C ASP A 65 5.27 -11.64 21.40
N CYS A 66 4.45 -10.83 22.08
CA CYS A 66 3.00 -11.00 22.17
C CYS A 66 2.26 -9.79 21.56
N PRO A 67 2.12 -9.72 20.22
CA PRO A 67 1.40 -8.63 19.57
C PRO A 67 -0.10 -8.69 19.88
N THR A 68 -0.67 -7.53 20.16
CA THR A 68 -2.12 -7.34 20.28
C THR A 68 -2.74 -7.17 18.90
N ASP A 69 -4.07 -7.20 18.80
CA ASP A 69 -4.73 -6.95 17.51
C ASP A 69 -4.50 -5.51 17.01
N ASN A 70 -4.22 -4.56 17.92
CA ASN A 70 -3.86 -3.19 17.53
C ASN A 70 -2.47 -3.10 16.90
N ASP A 71 -1.58 -4.06 17.17
CA ASP A 71 -0.23 -4.09 16.62
C ASP A 71 -0.21 -4.72 15.21
N LYS A 72 -1.23 -5.49 14.86
CA LYS A 72 -1.32 -6.22 13.58
C LYS A 72 -1.75 -5.30 12.44
N VAL A 73 -1.27 -5.61 11.24
CA VAL A 73 -1.71 -4.95 10.02
C VAL A 73 -3.08 -5.52 9.59
N HIS A 74 -3.99 -4.61 9.25
CA HIS A 74 -5.35 -4.94 8.82
C HIS A 74 -5.55 -4.83 7.31
N VAL A 75 -4.73 -4.00 6.64
CA VAL A 75 -4.74 -3.84 5.18
C VAL A 75 -3.31 -3.57 4.73
N LEU A 76 -2.84 -4.32 3.73
CA LEU A 76 -1.57 -4.04 3.06
C LEU A 76 -1.81 -3.08 1.88
N VAL A 77 -1.16 -1.92 1.89
CA VAL A 77 -1.26 -0.92 0.82
C VAL A 77 0.06 -0.81 0.07
N CYS A 78 0.07 -1.11 -1.23
CA CYS A 78 1.24 -0.95 -2.08
C CYS A 78 1.14 0.35 -2.90
N VAL A 79 2.06 1.29 -2.67
CA VAL A 79 2.08 2.58 -3.40
C VAL A 79 2.99 2.48 -4.62
N ILE A 80 2.43 2.68 -5.81
CA ILE A 80 3.11 2.49 -7.09
C ILE A 80 3.16 3.81 -7.86
N ASP A 81 4.34 4.16 -8.36
CA ASP A 81 4.51 5.26 -9.31
C ASP A 81 4.04 4.81 -10.72
N ALA A 82 2.94 5.39 -11.22
CA ALA A 82 2.36 5.01 -12.51
C ALA A 82 3.29 5.28 -13.71
N THR A 83 4.27 6.17 -13.56
CA THR A 83 5.29 6.42 -14.59
C THR A 83 6.23 5.22 -14.73
N LYS A 84 6.47 4.49 -13.64
CA LYS A 84 7.38 3.33 -13.55
C LYS A 84 6.68 1.97 -13.52
N ALA A 85 5.35 1.94 -13.33
CA ALA A 85 4.57 0.72 -13.13
C ALA A 85 4.76 -0.37 -14.22
N THR A 86 5.12 0.01 -15.45
CA THR A 86 5.37 -0.92 -16.56
C THR A 86 6.83 -1.36 -16.71
N HIS A 87 7.74 -0.77 -15.93
CA HIS A 87 9.19 -0.95 -15.99
C HIS A 87 9.79 -1.27 -14.62
N LEU A 88 9.00 -1.89 -13.73
CA LEU A 88 9.50 -2.38 -12.46
C LEU A 88 10.58 -3.45 -12.71
N LYS A 89 11.66 -3.38 -11.93
CA LYS A 89 12.73 -4.39 -11.98
C LYS A 89 12.14 -5.75 -11.54
N PRO A 90 12.56 -6.88 -12.13
CA PRO A 90 12.04 -8.20 -11.77
C PRO A 90 12.06 -8.47 -10.26
N LYS A 91 13.14 -8.09 -9.59
CA LYS A 91 13.30 -8.22 -8.13
C LYS A 91 12.24 -7.43 -7.33
N VAL A 92 11.81 -6.27 -7.82
CA VAL A 92 10.76 -5.47 -7.17
C VAL A 92 9.39 -6.14 -7.35
N VAL A 93 9.12 -6.68 -8.55
CA VAL A 93 7.90 -7.43 -8.83
C VAL A 93 7.81 -8.66 -7.92
N GLU A 94 8.90 -9.42 -7.82
CA GLU A 94 9.02 -10.58 -6.94
C GLU A 94 8.78 -10.20 -5.46
N THR A 95 9.39 -9.10 -4.97
CA THR A 95 9.11 -8.64 -3.61
C THR A 95 7.63 -8.29 -3.40
N ILE A 96 6.98 -7.60 -4.34
CA ILE A 96 5.54 -7.27 -4.23
C ILE A 96 4.70 -8.56 -4.19
N GLN A 97 5.02 -9.55 -5.04
CA GLN A 97 4.34 -10.86 -5.04
C GLN A 97 4.50 -11.57 -3.70
N ASN A 98 5.73 -11.64 -3.17
CA ASN A 98 6.00 -12.26 -1.88
C ASN A 98 5.25 -11.56 -0.74
N CYS A 99 5.21 -10.22 -0.72
CA CYS A 99 4.40 -9.48 0.27
C CYS A 99 2.91 -9.84 0.17
N ARG A 100 2.39 -9.93 -1.08
CA ARG A 100 1.00 -10.29 -1.35
C ARG A 100 0.69 -11.70 -0.84
N ASP A 101 1.58 -12.65 -1.08
CA ASP A 101 1.40 -14.04 -0.64
C ASP A 101 1.45 -14.17 0.88
N GLU A 102 2.42 -13.53 1.54
CA GLU A 102 2.47 -13.50 3.02
C GLU A 102 1.24 -12.82 3.64
N ALA A 103 0.73 -11.75 3.02
CA ALA A 103 -0.52 -11.11 3.45
C ALA A 103 -1.72 -12.05 3.25
N ALA A 104 -1.78 -12.75 2.12
CA ALA A 104 -2.86 -13.70 1.84
C ALA A 104 -2.87 -14.89 2.81
N ASP A 105 -1.69 -15.40 3.19
CA ASP A 105 -1.55 -16.46 4.20
C ASP A 105 -2.08 -16.01 5.58
N LEU A 106 -1.94 -14.72 5.90
CA LEU A 106 -2.48 -14.11 7.11
C LEU A 106 -3.96 -13.67 6.97
N GLY A 107 -4.57 -13.86 5.80
CA GLY A 107 -5.91 -13.38 5.47
C GLY A 107 -6.03 -11.86 5.31
N ILE A 108 -4.90 -11.13 5.32
CA ILE A 108 -4.86 -9.68 5.25
C ILE A 108 -5.18 -9.24 3.80
N PRO A 109 -6.19 -8.38 3.60
CA PRO A 109 -6.48 -7.83 2.29
C PRO A 109 -5.35 -6.92 1.81
N HIS A 110 -5.09 -6.94 0.49
CA HIS A 110 -4.07 -6.12 -0.14
C HIS A 110 -4.65 -5.25 -1.25
N VAL A 111 -4.19 -4.02 -1.33
CA VAL A 111 -4.59 -3.04 -2.36
C VAL A 111 -3.36 -2.33 -2.92
N ALA A 112 -3.50 -1.73 -4.10
CA ALA A 112 -2.47 -0.87 -4.65
C ALA A 112 -3.01 0.54 -4.93
N ILE A 113 -2.18 1.54 -4.68
CA ILE A 113 -2.44 2.94 -5.04
C ILE A 113 -1.52 3.31 -6.18
N PHE A 114 -2.08 3.70 -7.32
CA PHE A 114 -1.33 4.21 -8.47
C PHE A 114 -1.22 5.72 -8.36
N THR A 115 -0.05 6.21 -8.01
CA THR A 115 0.24 7.64 -7.88
C THR A 115 0.81 8.22 -9.17
N LYS A 116 0.87 9.55 -9.27
CA LYS A 116 1.44 10.29 -10.42
C LYS A 116 0.82 9.90 -11.77
N ILE A 117 -0.47 9.61 -11.77
CA ILE A 117 -1.22 9.21 -12.98
C ILE A 117 -1.28 10.32 -14.02
N ASP A 118 -1.18 11.58 -13.60
CA ASP A 118 -1.11 12.77 -14.43
C ASP A 118 0.25 12.88 -15.13
N GLU A 119 1.35 12.59 -14.44
CA GLU A 119 2.67 12.48 -15.08
C GLU A 119 2.72 11.31 -16.07
N ALA A 120 2.08 10.18 -15.72
CA ALA A 120 2.06 8.99 -16.57
C ALA A 120 1.16 9.13 -17.81
N CYS A 121 0.17 10.03 -17.78
CA CYS A 121 -0.84 10.19 -18.83
C CYS A 121 -1.15 11.68 -19.12
N PRO A 122 -0.70 12.22 -20.27
CA PRO A 122 -0.91 13.63 -20.63
C PRO A 122 -2.39 14.08 -20.63
N MET A 123 -3.32 13.17 -20.98
CA MET A 123 -4.76 13.47 -20.96
C MET A 123 -5.28 13.71 -19.54
N ILE A 124 -4.76 12.96 -18.55
CA ILE A 124 -5.14 13.12 -17.14
C ILE A 124 -4.51 14.40 -16.56
N ARG A 125 -3.29 14.75 -16.99
CA ARG A 125 -2.66 16.03 -16.64
C ARG A 125 -3.48 17.23 -17.09
N LYS A 126 -4.09 17.15 -18.27
CA LYS A 126 -4.97 18.21 -18.79
C LYS A 126 -6.29 18.27 -18.03
N ASP A 127 -6.87 17.11 -17.73
CA ASP A 127 -8.15 17.00 -17.05
C ASP A 127 -8.20 15.67 -16.28
N VAL A 128 -8.20 15.78 -14.94
CA VAL A 128 -8.14 14.67 -14.00
C VAL A 128 -9.36 13.76 -14.15
N THR A 129 -10.52 14.26 -14.58
CA THR A 129 -11.72 13.43 -14.75
C THR A 129 -11.54 12.31 -15.79
N ASN A 130 -10.49 12.38 -16.62
CA ASN A 130 -10.13 11.34 -17.57
C ASN A 130 -9.46 10.11 -16.97
N VAL A 131 -9.25 10.01 -15.65
CA VAL A 131 -8.65 8.84 -14.98
C VAL A 131 -9.24 7.52 -15.50
N TYR A 132 -10.56 7.37 -15.44
CA TYR A 132 -11.25 6.12 -15.84
C TYR A 132 -11.56 6.03 -17.34
N ARG A 133 -11.26 7.08 -18.11
CA ARG A 133 -11.43 7.11 -19.58
C ARG A 133 -10.12 6.86 -20.33
N SER A 134 -8.98 7.09 -19.68
CA SER A 134 -7.65 6.96 -20.27
C SER A 134 -7.31 5.49 -20.56
N LYS A 135 -7.30 5.13 -21.84
CA LYS A 135 -6.85 3.81 -22.31
C LYS A 135 -5.39 3.52 -21.91
N LEU A 136 -4.54 4.55 -21.89
CA LEU A 136 -3.14 4.43 -21.51
C LEU A 136 -3.00 4.05 -20.03
N LEU A 137 -3.73 4.72 -19.14
CA LEU A 137 -3.69 4.40 -17.71
C LEU A 137 -4.24 3.00 -17.47
N LYS A 138 -5.39 2.66 -18.08
CA LYS A 138 -6.00 1.34 -17.99
C LYS A 138 -5.00 0.23 -18.38
N SER A 139 -4.32 0.37 -19.52
CA SER A 139 -3.34 -0.61 -19.98
C SER A 139 -2.14 -0.75 -19.01
N LYS A 140 -1.69 0.35 -18.40
CA LYS A 140 -0.63 0.32 -17.37
C LYS A 140 -1.07 -0.45 -16.13
N ILE A 141 -2.28 -0.19 -15.64
CA ILE A 141 -2.86 -0.88 -14.48
C ILE A 141 -3.05 -2.37 -14.78
N GLU A 142 -3.60 -2.72 -15.94
CA GLU A 142 -3.78 -4.11 -16.37
C GLU A 142 -2.46 -4.89 -16.43
N ARG A 143 -1.42 -4.27 -17.00
CA ARG A 143 -0.11 -4.90 -17.06
C ARG A 143 0.50 -5.10 -15.68
N PHE A 144 0.38 -4.11 -14.79
CA PHE A 144 0.84 -4.25 -13.42
C PHE A 144 0.08 -5.34 -12.67
N SER A 145 -1.25 -5.30 -12.71
CA SER A 145 -2.15 -6.30 -12.09
C SER A 145 -1.76 -7.71 -12.52
N LYS A 146 -1.56 -7.94 -13.81
CA LYS A 146 -1.11 -9.24 -14.35
C LYS A 146 0.25 -9.66 -13.82
N ASN A 147 1.18 -8.72 -13.66
CA ASN A 147 2.54 -9.01 -13.21
C ASN A 147 2.61 -9.33 -11.72
N VAL A 148 1.87 -8.62 -10.86
CA VAL A 148 1.98 -8.78 -9.39
C VAL A 148 0.86 -9.61 -8.76
N GLY A 149 -0.21 -9.89 -9.52
CA GLY A 149 -1.35 -10.68 -9.04
C GLY A 149 -2.35 -9.92 -8.18
N ILE A 150 -2.30 -8.58 -8.17
CA ILE A 150 -3.28 -7.74 -7.46
C ILE A 150 -4.49 -7.51 -8.39
N PRO A 151 -5.74 -7.82 -7.97
CA PRO A 151 -6.92 -7.63 -8.80
C PRO A 151 -7.14 -6.17 -9.22
N LEU A 152 -7.67 -5.94 -10.42
CA LEU A 152 -7.97 -4.59 -10.93
C LEU A 152 -8.90 -3.79 -10.00
N SER A 153 -9.86 -4.47 -9.37
CA SER A 153 -10.79 -3.88 -8.40
C SER A 153 -10.10 -3.37 -7.13
N SER A 154 -8.89 -3.84 -6.86
CA SER A 154 -8.07 -3.47 -5.69
C SER A 154 -6.96 -2.47 -6.04
N ILE A 155 -7.02 -1.84 -7.23
CA ILE A 155 -6.04 -0.85 -7.68
C ILE A 155 -6.71 0.51 -7.85
N PHE A 156 -6.28 1.48 -7.05
CA PHE A 156 -6.86 2.82 -6.99
C PHE A 156 -5.92 3.86 -7.63
N PRO A 157 -6.25 4.43 -8.79
CA PRO A 157 -5.49 5.52 -9.38
C PRO A 157 -5.77 6.84 -8.66
N VAL A 158 -4.71 7.54 -8.24
CA VAL A 158 -4.77 8.85 -7.59
C VAL A 158 -3.75 9.81 -8.21
N LYS A 159 -4.13 11.08 -8.29
CA LYS A 159 -3.19 12.17 -8.57
C LYS A 159 -2.68 12.70 -7.23
N ASN A 160 -1.37 12.89 -7.12
CA ASN A 160 -0.77 13.53 -5.94
C ASN A 160 -0.81 15.05 -6.09
N TYR A 161 -0.93 15.76 -4.96
CA TYR A 161 -0.58 17.17 -4.91
C TYR A 161 0.95 17.29 -4.81
N LEU A 162 1.56 18.05 -5.72
CA LEU A 162 3.01 18.24 -5.75
C LEU A 162 3.40 19.70 -5.52
N THR A 163 2.86 20.60 -6.35
CA THR A 163 3.19 22.04 -6.30
C THR A 163 1.96 22.92 -6.10
N GLU A 164 0.78 22.34 -6.32
CA GLU A 164 -0.49 23.01 -6.21
C GLU A 164 -0.76 23.39 -4.74
N ARG A 165 -1.09 24.66 -4.52
CA ARG A 165 -1.40 25.19 -3.18
C ARG A 165 -2.90 25.17 -2.86
N LYS A 166 -3.73 25.00 -3.88
CA LYS A 166 -5.19 24.96 -3.75
C LYS A 166 -5.67 23.53 -3.96
N LEU A 167 -6.62 23.14 -3.12
CA LEU A 167 -7.36 21.89 -3.29
C LEU A 167 -8.15 21.91 -4.60
N ASN A 168 -8.30 20.73 -5.18
CA ASN A 168 -9.03 20.48 -6.40
C ASN A 168 -9.98 19.31 -6.15
N ASN A 169 -11.28 19.55 -6.31
CA ASN A 169 -12.32 18.58 -6.00
C ASN A 169 -12.14 17.26 -6.78
N ASP A 170 -11.72 17.30 -8.04
CA ASP A 170 -11.54 16.08 -8.85
C ASP A 170 -10.38 15.23 -8.31
N VAL A 171 -9.31 15.86 -7.83
CA VAL A 171 -8.18 15.17 -7.18
C VAL A 171 -8.60 14.65 -5.80
N ASP A 172 -9.26 15.47 -5.00
CA ASP A 172 -9.72 15.11 -3.66
C ASP A 172 -10.69 13.93 -3.71
N VAL A 173 -11.60 13.91 -4.67
CA VAL A 173 -12.52 12.79 -4.88
C VAL A 173 -11.76 11.49 -5.11
N LEU A 174 -10.67 11.48 -5.89
CA LEU A 174 -9.87 10.26 -6.08
C LEU A 174 -9.19 9.79 -4.79
N ILE A 175 -8.56 10.71 -4.06
CA ILE A 175 -7.86 10.40 -2.80
C ILE A 175 -8.84 9.91 -1.74
N LEU A 176 -9.93 10.65 -1.53
CA LEU A 176 -10.96 10.30 -0.55
C LEU A 176 -11.67 9.00 -0.91
N ASN A 177 -11.90 8.74 -2.21
CA ASN A 177 -12.47 7.47 -2.66
C ASN A 177 -11.53 6.30 -2.37
N ALA A 178 -10.23 6.44 -2.65
CA ALA A 178 -9.24 5.41 -2.32
C ALA A 178 -9.14 5.16 -0.81
N MET A 179 -9.07 6.23 0.00
CA MET A 179 -9.04 6.13 1.46
C MET A 179 -10.31 5.48 2.01
N ARG A 180 -11.49 5.86 1.51
CA ARG A 180 -12.76 5.27 1.93
C ARG A 180 -12.77 3.76 1.69
N HIS A 181 -12.36 3.31 0.51
CA HIS A 181 -12.28 1.88 0.20
C HIS A 181 -11.26 1.13 1.05
N ILE A 182 -10.11 1.73 1.37
CA ILE A 182 -9.13 1.13 2.28
C ILE A 182 -9.73 0.91 3.67
N VAL A 183 -10.44 1.92 4.18
CA VAL A 183 -11.12 1.83 5.48
C VAL A 183 -12.23 0.78 5.45
N GLU A 184 -13.08 0.77 4.41
CA GLU A 184 -14.14 -0.24 4.23
C GLU A 184 -13.56 -1.66 4.18
N ILE A 185 -12.47 -1.88 3.46
CA ILE A 185 -11.79 -3.18 3.37
C ILE A 185 -11.23 -3.61 4.73
N GLY A 186 -10.65 -2.68 5.49
CA GLY A 186 -10.14 -2.93 6.84
C GLY A 186 -11.24 -3.27 7.84
N ASP A 187 -12.35 -2.52 7.79
CA ASP A 187 -13.54 -2.77 8.63
C ASP A 187 -14.16 -4.14 8.31
N ASP A 188 -14.31 -4.47 7.03
CA ASP A 188 -14.76 -5.80 6.59
C ASP A 188 -13.85 -6.93 7.10
N PHE A 189 -12.53 -6.71 7.10
CA PHE A 189 -11.58 -7.69 7.64
C PHE A 189 -11.72 -7.87 9.15
N LEU A 190 -11.90 -6.77 9.89
CA LEU A 190 -12.08 -6.79 11.34
C LEU A 190 -13.41 -7.42 11.77
N ASN A 191 -14.48 -7.21 11.00
CA ASN A 191 -15.82 -7.73 11.30
C ASN A 191 -16.05 -9.18 10.82
N LYS A 192 -15.13 -9.76 10.04
CA LYS A 192 -15.15 -11.17 9.61
C LYS A 192 -14.48 -12.12 10.61
N LYS A 193 -13.77 -11.59 11.61
CA LYS A 193 -13.17 -12.36 12.72
C LYS A 193 -14.17 -12.53 13.87
#